data_AF-A0A934KPC7-F1
#
_entry.id   AF-A0A934KPC7-F1
#
_cell.length_a   1.000
_cell.length_b   1.000
_cell.length_c   1.000
_cell.angle_alpha   90.00
_cell.angle_beta   90.00
_cell.angle_gamma   90.00
#
_symmetry.space_group_name_H-M   'P 1'
#
loop_
_entity.id
_entity.type
_entity.pdbx_description
1 polymer ?
#
loop_
_entity_poly.entity_id
_entity_poly.type
_entity_poly.pdbx_seq_one_letter_code
_entity_poly.pdbx_strand_id
1 'polypeptide(L)'
;MNSDKNRIAELESKVIRLEAIIEKLLDKIEDLTHRKNSRNSSVAPSKDENRPLKNQSLRTKSGKKVGGQPGHEGTTLEMVGDPDQTIDYKPGFCNCCGNDLTNAPEELLLKRQVVDIPVIFPKYTEHRTFKKTCSCGHQNKSVFPENIRTSISYGANIQATIAYMHTRQYLPFERMSEFFKDVCNLPISQGTICNLLNGFALKAQPAYDLIAKKVWNEKVVGTDETGIKVNGKNNWFWTWQSKLSTFVVFSKNRGIATIETNFPQGFQNAVLVHDCWTSHFHTQCKTHQLCIAHLLRELIFLEQRFKSNWAKNFKGLLYDALKLKGDLNQEKYQDPHTERDRIKIALEILLENPLPENQKKLRAFHKRMIKHKEYILTFLYHFHVPADNNASERAIRNVKVKQKVSGQFKT
;
A
#
# COMPACT_ATOMS: atom_id res chain seq x y z
N MET A 1 -34.77 25.64 58.43
CA MET A 1 -33.64 26.48 57.95
C MET A 1 -32.40 25.68 57.52
N ASN A 2 -31.93 24.66 58.26
CA ASN A 2 -30.74 23.87 57.84
C ASN A 2 -31.01 22.86 56.70
N SER A 3 -32.22 22.28 56.64
CA SER A 3 -32.61 21.32 55.60
C SER A 3 -32.70 21.98 54.21
N ASP A 4 -33.25 23.19 54.13
CA ASP A 4 -33.39 23.92 52.86
C ASP A 4 -32.04 24.38 52.30
N LYS A 5 -31.10 24.80 53.15
CA LYS A 5 -29.74 25.15 52.73
C LYS A 5 -28.98 23.95 52.16
N ASN A 6 -29.10 22.78 52.78
CA ASN A 6 -28.48 21.55 52.28
C ASN A 6 -29.11 21.12 50.95
N ARG A 7 -30.43 21.25 50.80
CA ARG A 7 -31.14 20.97 49.56
C ARG A 7 -30.75 21.93 48.43
N ILE A 8 -30.57 23.22 48.72
CA ILE A 8 -30.08 24.21 47.75
C ILE A 8 -28.66 23.85 47.28
N ALA A 9 -27.74 23.55 48.19
CA ALA A 9 -26.37 23.18 47.84
C ALA A 9 -26.31 21.87 47.00
N GLU A 10 -27.15 20.89 47.30
CA GLU A 10 -27.26 19.67 46.52
C GLU A 10 -27.82 19.91 45.12
N LEU A 11 -28.84 20.77 45.00
CA LEU A 11 -29.41 21.19 43.73
C LEU A 11 -28.40 21.98 42.88
N GLU A 12 -27.65 22.91 43.46
CA GLU A 12 -26.58 23.67 42.78
C GLU A 12 -25.48 22.73 42.24
N SER A 13 -25.03 21.77 43.05
CA SER A 13 -24.07 20.74 42.62
C SER A 13 -24.61 19.88 41.48
N LYS A 14 -25.90 19.55 41.52
CA LYS A 14 -26.58 18.80 40.45
C LYS A 14 -26.72 19.63 39.17
N VAL A 15 -27.01 20.92 39.27
CA VAL A 15 -27.09 21.85 38.13
C VAL A 15 -25.73 21.94 37.44
N ILE A 16 -24.65 22.20 38.19
CA ILE A 16 -23.28 22.25 37.63
C ILE A 16 -22.92 20.93 36.93
N ARG A 17 -23.28 19.79 37.53
CA ARG A 17 -23.03 18.47 36.93
C ARG A 17 -23.83 18.26 35.65
N LEU A 18 -25.11 18.66 35.63
CA LEU A 18 -25.97 18.55 34.46
C LEU A 18 -25.53 19.48 33.33
N GLU A 19 -25.16 20.72 33.64
CA GLU A 19 -24.59 21.68 32.67
C GLU A 19 -23.32 21.11 32.04
N ALA A 20 -22.41 20.54 32.82
CA ALA A 20 -21.21 19.88 32.30
C ALA A 20 -21.51 18.64 31.43
N ILE A 21 -22.59 17.90 31.73
CA ILE A 21 -23.04 16.77 30.90
C ILE A 21 -23.69 17.29 29.61
N ILE A 22 -24.53 18.32 29.68
CA ILE A 22 -25.18 18.96 28.53
C ILE A 22 -24.11 19.52 27.59
N GLU A 23 -23.11 20.22 28.09
CA GLU A 23 -21.98 20.70 27.27
C GLU A 23 -21.24 19.54 26.59
N LYS A 24 -20.96 18.45 27.31
CA LYS A 24 -20.33 17.25 26.72
C LYS A 24 -21.21 16.57 25.67
N LEU A 25 -22.53 16.53 25.89
CA LEU A 25 -23.48 15.94 24.96
C LEU A 25 -23.66 16.83 23.72
N LEU A 26 -23.73 18.15 23.88
CA LEU A 26 -23.77 19.11 22.78
C LEU A 26 -22.49 19.05 21.94
N ASP A 27 -21.31 18.99 22.57
CA ASP A 27 -20.03 18.79 21.85
C ASP A 27 -20.02 17.46 21.08
N LYS A 28 -20.55 16.39 21.69
CA LYS A 28 -20.67 15.07 21.03
C LYS A 28 -21.70 15.07 19.90
N ILE A 29 -22.82 15.77 20.04
CA ILE A 29 -23.81 15.95 18.98
C ILE A 29 -23.17 16.72 17.83
N GLU A 30 -22.45 17.79 18.11
CA GLU A 30 -21.81 18.62 17.09
C GLU A 30 -20.68 17.87 16.37
N ASP A 31 -19.92 17.03 17.08
CA ASP A 31 -19.02 16.01 16.49
C ASP A 31 -19.75 15.02 15.57
N LEU A 32 -20.97 14.61 15.95
CA LEU A 32 -21.81 13.72 15.15
C LEU A 32 -22.46 14.42 13.96
N THR A 33 -22.66 15.74 14.00
CA THR A 33 -23.08 16.54 12.84
C THR A 33 -21.94 16.76 11.85
N HIS A 34 -20.69 16.84 12.33
CA HIS A 34 -19.48 16.96 11.54
C HIS A 34 -18.67 15.65 11.53
N ARG A 35 -19.30 14.51 11.20
CA ARG A 35 -18.65 13.19 11.31
C ARG A 35 -17.32 13.12 10.55
N LYS A 36 -16.35 12.46 11.19
CA LYS A 36 -15.09 12.07 10.57
C LYS A 36 -15.32 11.03 9.48
N ASN A 37 -14.76 11.27 8.32
CA ASN A 37 -14.74 10.38 7.16
C ASN A 37 -13.35 10.41 6.51
N SER A 38 -13.15 9.61 5.47
CA SER A 38 -11.86 9.53 4.77
C SER A 38 -11.37 10.81 4.11
N ARG A 39 -12.24 11.81 3.96
CA ARG A 39 -11.91 13.10 3.32
C ARG A 39 -11.51 14.18 4.31
N ASN A 40 -11.95 14.09 5.57
CA ASN A 40 -11.64 15.05 6.63
C ASN A 40 -10.93 14.40 7.84
N SER A 41 -10.48 13.14 7.71
CA SER A 41 -9.77 12.43 8.78
C SER A 41 -8.92 11.25 8.26
N SER A 42 -8.28 10.51 9.16
CA SER A 42 -7.57 9.26 8.88
C SER A 42 -8.46 8.01 8.80
N VAL A 43 -9.79 8.17 8.82
CA VAL A 43 -10.72 7.05 8.62
C VAL A 43 -10.55 6.48 7.21
N ALA A 44 -10.47 5.16 7.07
CA ALA A 44 -10.34 4.53 5.77
C ALA A 44 -11.64 4.71 4.94
N PRO A 45 -11.57 4.92 3.60
CA PRO A 45 -12.75 5.13 2.76
C PRO A 45 -13.80 4.02 2.83
N SER A 46 -13.41 2.80 3.20
CA SER A 46 -14.33 1.66 3.37
C SER A 46 -15.14 1.69 4.67
N LYS A 47 -14.85 2.63 5.58
CA LYS A 47 -15.57 2.83 6.85
C LYS A 47 -16.41 4.11 6.87
N ASP A 48 -16.55 4.78 5.73
CA ASP A 48 -17.44 5.93 5.61
C ASP A 48 -18.89 5.42 5.66
N GLU A 49 -19.54 5.52 6.82
CA GLU A 49 -20.97 5.25 6.98
C GLU A 49 -21.77 6.28 6.16
N ASN A 50 -22.77 5.84 5.39
CA ASN A 50 -23.52 6.67 4.43
C ASN A 50 -22.60 7.40 3.45
N ARG A 51 -22.02 6.66 2.49
CA ARG A 51 -21.19 7.17 1.38
C ARG A 51 -21.72 8.54 0.93
N PRO A 52 -21.06 9.67 1.28
CA PRO A 52 -21.59 10.98 0.93
C PRO A 52 -21.71 11.07 -0.58
N LEU A 53 -22.74 11.79 -1.05
CA LEU A 53 -23.00 12.02 -2.48
C LEU A 53 -21.69 12.38 -3.20
N LYS A 54 -21.56 11.93 -4.46
CA LYS A 54 -20.35 11.89 -5.31
C LYS A 54 -19.60 13.22 -5.54
N ASN A 55 -19.89 14.31 -4.82
CA ASN A 55 -19.56 15.68 -5.22
C ASN A 55 -18.46 16.40 -4.42
N GLN A 56 -17.70 15.75 -3.53
CA GLN A 56 -16.57 16.40 -2.83
C GLN A 56 -15.32 15.51 -2.80
N SER A 57 -14.84 15.07 -3.95
CA SER A 57 -13.49 14.53 -4.03
C SER A 57 -12.48 15.67 -3.88
N LEU A 58 -11.38 15.47 -3.13
CA LEU A 58 -10.20 16.37 -3.20
C LEU A 58 -9.58 16.38 -4.60
N ARG A 59 -9.91 15.36 -5.42
CA ARG A 59 -9.60 15.31 -6.85
C ARG A 59 -10.65 16.10 -7.60
N THR A 60 -10.25 17.12 -8.33
CA THR A 60 -11.09 17.71 -9.38
C THR A 60 -11.61 16.60 -10.30
N LYS A 61 -12.92 16.61 -10.61
CA LYS A 61 -13.47 15.71 -11.62
C LYS A 61 -12.70 15.97 -12.90
N SER A 62 -12.01 14.95 -13.41
CA SER A 62 -11.25 15.07 -14.65
C SER A 62 -12.15 15.31 -15.86
N GLY A 63 -13.47 15.10 -15.74
CA GLY A 63 -14.43 15.14 -16.86
C GLY A 63 -14.26 13.97 -17.84
N LYS A 64 -13.21 13.16 -17.66
CA LYS A 64 -12.82 12.06 -18.53
C LYS A 64 -13.73 10.85 -18.32
N LYS A 65 -14.24 10.29 -19.43
CA LYS A 65 -14.99 9.02 -19.42
C LYS A 65 -14.05 7.88 -19.00
N VAL A 66 -14.61 6.80 -18.45
CA VAL A 66 -13.86 5.57 -18.18
C VAL A 66 -13.45 4.95 -19.52
N GLY A 67 -12.18 4.58 -19.68
CA GLY A 67 -11.62 4.02 -20.92
C GLY A 67 -10.50 4.89 -21.52
N GLY A 68 -10.06 4.50 -22.72
CA GLY A 68 -9.09 5.27 -23.51
C GLY A 68 -9.60 6.69 -23.74
N GLN A 69 -8.73 7.67 -23.51
CA GLN A 69 -9.09 9.08 -23.70
C GLN A 69 -8.94 9.47 -25.17
N PRO A 70 -9.69 10.47 -25.67
CA PRO A 70 -9.41 11.05 -26.98
C PRO A 70 -7.92 11.45 -27.08
N GLY A 71 -7.21 10.94 -28.08
CA GLY A 71 -5.77 11.12 -28.26
C GLY A 71 -4.86 10.12 -27.54
N HIS A 72 -5.42 9.16 -26.79
CA HIS A 72 -4.64 8.02 -26.28
C HIS A 72 -4.38 7.07 -27.45
N GLU A 73 -3.12 6.74 -27.72
CA GLU A 73 -2.78 5.71 -28.69
C GLU A 73 -3.42 4.39 -28.26
N GLY A 74 -4.32 3.88 -29.11
CA GLY A 74 -4.91 2.57 -28.89
C GLY A 74 -3.86 1.51 -29.20
N THR A 75 -3.68 0.56 -28.30
CA THR A 75 -2.93 -0.66 -28.58
C THR A 75 -3.91 -1.71 -29.08
N THR A 76 -3.85 -2.05 -30.36
CA THR A 76 -4.55 -3.21 -30.93
C THR A 76 -3.74 -4.47 -30.72
N LEU A 77 -4.41 -5.62 -30.59
CA LEU A 77 -3.72 -6.91 -30.55
C LEU A 77 -3.05 -7.17 -31.90
N GLU A 78 -1.74 -7.40 -31.88
CA GLU A 78 -0.94 -7.64 -33.09
C GLU A 78 -0.76 -9.14 -33.32
N MET A 79 -0.73 -9.53 -34.59
CA MET A 79 -0.35 -10.89 -34.97
C MET A 79 1.15 -11.10 -34.72
N VAL A 80 1.51 -12.25 -34.17
CA VAL A 80 2.92 -12.65 -34.06
C VAL A 80 3.45 -13.08 -35.43
N GLY A 81 4.73 -12.82 -35.70
CA GLY A 81 5.37 -13.22 -36.95
C GLY A 81 5.49 -14.73 -37.11
N ASP A 82 5.65 -15.45 -36.00
CA ASP A 82 5.90 -16.89 -35.94
C ASP A 82 4.89 -17.55 -34.98
N PRO A 83 3.73 -18.04 -35.47
CA PRO A 83 2.75 -18.73 -34.65
C PRO A 83 3.17 -20.18 -34.34
N ASP A 84 2.81 -20.68 -33.15
CA ASP A 84 3.15 -22.06 -32.72
C ASP A 84 2.65 -23.14 -33.69
N GLN A 85 1.54 -22.87 -34.40
CA GLN A 85 0.97 -23.74 -35.42
C GLN A 85 0.35 -22.89 -36.55
N THR A 86 0.55 -23.33 -37.80
CA THR A 86 -0.14 -22.79 -38.98
C THR A 86 -1.04 -23.87 -39.57
N ILE A 87 -2.30 -23.51 -39.88
CA ILE A 87 -3.28 -24.39 -40.52
C ILE A 87 -3.79 -23.67 -41.77
N ASP A 88 -3.55 -24.27 -42.93
CA ASP A 88 -3.98 -23.70 -44.22
C ASP A 88 -5.36 -24.22 -44.61
N TYR A 89 -6.25 -23.28 -44.94
CA TYR A 89 -7.60 -23.59 -45.44
C TYR A 89 -7.63 -23.38 -46.96
N LYS A 90 -7.30 -24.43 -47.70
CA LYS A 90 -7.21 -24.41 -49.17
C LYS A 90 -8.50 -24.95 -49.80
N PRO A 91 -9.06 -24.33 -50.85
CA PRO A 91 -10.22 -24.87 -51.53
C PRO A 91 -9.85 -26.14 -52.31
N GLY A 92 -10.47 -27.26 -51.99
CA GLY A 92 -10.29 -28.52 -52.73
C GLY A 92 -11.06 -28.58 -54.05
N PHE A 93 -12.14 -27.80 -54.17
CA PHE A 93 -13.01 -27.78 -55.35
C PHE A 93 -13.40 -26.36 -55.72
N CYS A 94 -13.67 -26.14 -57.00
CA CYS A 94 -14.18 -24.88 -57.50
C CYS A 94 -15.62 -24.66 -57.00
N ASN A 95 -15.84 -23.54 -56.28
CA ASN A 95 -17.16 -23.18 -55.76
C ASN A 95 -18.20 -22.83 -56.85
N CYS A 96 -17.79 -22.70 -58.11
CA CYS A 96 -18.69 -22.43 -59.23
C CYS A 96 -19.08 -23.70 -60.01
N CYS A 97 -18.10 -24.53 -60.40
CA CYS A 97 -18.33 -25.68 -61.28
C CYS A 97 -18.03 -27.05 -60.64
N GLY A 98 -17.48 -27.09 -59.43
CA GLY A 98 -17.15 -28.34 -58.73
C GLY A 98 -15.88 -29.05 -59.20
N ASN A 99 -15.12 -28.48 -60.15
CA ASN A 99 -13.84 -29.07 -60.58
C ASN A 99 -12.83 -29.18 -59.42
N ASP A 100 -12.01 -30.23 -59.44
CA ASP A 100 -10.92 -30.44 -58.48
C ASP A 100 -9.83 -29.37 -58.63
N LEU A 101 -9.42 -28.77 -57.51
CA LEU A 101 -8.39 -27.73 -57.41
C LEU A 101 -7.15 -28.19 -56.63
N THR A 102 -7.07 -29.46 -56.24
CA THR A 102 -5.99 -29.99 -55.37
C THR A 102 -4.58 -29.68 -55.88
N ASN A 103 -4.39 -29.63 -57.21
CA ASN A 103 -3.10 -29.35 -57.85
C ASN A 103 -3.05 -27.96 -58.52
N ALA A 104 -4.06 -27.11 -58.32
CA ALA A 104 -4.06 -25.76 -58.85
C ALA A 104 -3.06 -24.88 -58.07
N PRO A 105 -2.45 -23.86 -58.70
CA PRO A 105 -1.60 -22.90 -58.00
C PRO A 105 -2.41 -22.14 -56.95
N GLU A 106 -1.78 -21.88 -55.79
CA GLU A 106 -2.40 -21.18 -54.66
C GLU A 106 -1.69 -19.86 -54.36
N GLU A 107 -2.45 -18.89 -53.85
CA GLU A 107 -1.95 -17.61 -53.36
C GLU A 107 -2.53 -17.34 -51.97
N LEU A 108 -1.68 -16.91 -51.02
CA LEU A 108 -2.13 -16.55 -49.68
C LEU A 108 -2.91 -15.24 -49.71
N LEU A 109 -4.24 -15.32 -49.60
CA LEU A 109 -5.10 -14.13 -49.63
C LEU A 109 -5.07 -13.33 -48.33
N LEU A 110 -5.22 -14.00 -47.19
CA LEU A 110 -5.30 -13.38 -45.86
C LEU A 110 -4.90 -14.37 -44.78
N LYS A 111 -4.53 -13.85 -43.61
CA LYS A 111 -4.26 -14.65 -42.40
C LYS A 111 -4.95 -14.05 -41.18
N ARG A 112 -5.31 -14.92 -40.24
CA ARG A 112 -5.85 -14.58 -38.91
C ARG A 112 -5.20 -15.48 -37.88
N GLN A 113 -5.03 -14.99 -36.65
CA GLN A 113 -4.52 -15.77 -35.53
C GLN A 113 -5.57 -15.87 -34.43
N VAL A 114 -5.69 -17.06 -33.86
CA VAL A 114 -6.46 -17.31 -32.64
C VAL A 114 -5.44 -17.56 -31.53
N VAL A 115 -5.48 -16.73 -30.50
CA VAL A 115 -4.63 -16.88 -29.31
C VAL A 115 -5.43 -17.60 -28.25
N ASP A 116 -4.96 -18.77 -27.83
CA ASP A 116 -5.64 -19.59 -26.82
C ASP A 116 -4.63 -20.16 -25.80
N ILE A 117 -5.12 -20.53 -24.63
CA ILE A 117 -4.34 -21.21 -23.59
C ILE A 117 -4.73 -22.69 -23.64
N PRO A 118 -3.82 -23.60 -24.03
CA PRO A 118 -4.14 -25.02 -24.12
C PRO A 118 -4.44 -25.61 -22.73
N VAL A 119 -5.09 -26.78 -22.71
CA VAL A 119 -5.34 -27.51 -21.47
C VAL A 119 -4.02 -27.79 -20.75
N ILE A 120 -3.93 -27.35 -19.49
CA ILE A 120 -2.68 -27.39 -18.73
C ILE A 120 -2.59 -28.72 -17.99
N PHE A 121 -1.54 -29.51 -18.27
CA PHE A 121 -1.21 -30.74 -17.55
C PHE A 121 0.15 -30.65 -16.87
N PRO A 122 0.33 -31.27 -15.69
CA PRO A 122 1.64 -31.37 -15.05
C PRO A 122 2.57 -32.28 -15.85
N LYS A 123 3.82 -31.85 -16.02
CA LYS A 123 4.90 -32.66 -16.59
C LYS A 123 5.67 -33.37 -15.49
N TYR A 124 5.69 -34.70 -15.51
CA TYR A 124 6.48 -35.52 -14.60
C TYR A 124 7.80 -35.92 -15.26
N THR A 125 8.92 -35.57 -14.63
CA THR A 125 10.25 -36.01 -15.03
C THR A 125 10.78 -36.98 -14.00
N GLU A 126 11.06 -38.21 -14.41
CA GLU A 126 11.65 -39.23 -13.53
C GLU A 126 13.17 -39.20 -13.63
N HIS A 127 13.83 -39.01 -12.50
CA HIS A 127 15.28 -39.09 -12.41
C HIS A 127 15.65 -40.48 -11.90
N ARG A 128 16.51 -41.19 -12.65
CA ARG A 128 16.96 -42.54 -12.30
C ARG A 128 18.46 -42.58 -12.09
N THR A 129 18.89 -43.26 -11.04
CA THR A 129 20.29 -43.63 -10.82
C THR A 129 20.49 -45.10 -11.14
N PHE A 130 21.69 -45.45 -11.59
CA PHE A 130 22.03 -46.81 -11.98
C PHE A 130 23.28 -47.29 -11.23
N LYS A 131 23.36 -48.60 -11.09
CA LYS A 131 24.54 -49.32 -10.60
C LYS A 131 25.13 -50.12 -11.75
N LYS A 132 26.44 -50.06 -11.95
CA LYS A 132 27.17 -50.91 -12.89
C LYS A 132 28.31 -51.62 -12.18
N THR A 133 28.49 -52.90 -12.50
CA THR A 133 29.64 -53.69 -12.02
C THR A 133 30.71 -53.69 -13.09
N CYS A 134 31.92 -53.26 -12.75
CA CYS A 134 33.08 -53.34 -13.62
C CYS A 134 33.54 -54.79 -13.77
N SER A 135 34.27 -55.11 -14.83
CA SER A 135 34.90 -56.43 -15.03
C SER A 135 35.82 -56.83 -13.87
N CYS A 136 36.39 -55.88 -13.13
CA CYS A 136 37.17 -56.14 -11.92
C CYS A 136 36.33 -56.45 -10.66
N GLY A 137 35.00 -56.52 -10.77
CA GLY A 137 34.07 -56.73 -9.65
C GLY A 137 33.66 -55.46 -8.90
N HIS A 138 34.29 -54.31 -9.17
CA HIS A 138 33.97 -53.05 -8.49
C HIS A 138 32.58 -52.52 -8.88
N GLN A 139 31.80 -52.06 -7.89
CA GLN A 139 30.44 -51.56 -8.08
C GLN A 139 30.39 -50.03 -8.10
N ASN A 140 30.03 -49.47 -9.25
CA ASN A 140 29.87 -48.04 -9.45
C ASN A 140 28.40 -47.66 -9.34
N LYS A 141 28.07 -46.64 -8.55
CA LYS A 141 26.70 -46.11 -8.41
C LYS A 141 26.69 -44.63 -8.76
N SER A 142 25.74 -44.19 -9.58
CA SER A 142 25.46 -42.77 -9.75
C SER A 142 24.67 -42.22 -8.56
N VAL A 143 24.84 -40.93 -8.24
CA VAL A 143 24.08 -40.23 -7.20
C VAL A 143 23.15 -39.20 -7.82
N PHE A 144 22.08 -38.85 -7.11
CA PHE A 144 21.22 -37.75 -7.52
C PHE A 144 21.92 -36.40 -7.30
N PRO A 145 21.67 -35.40 -8.17
CA PRO A 145 22.02 -34.01 -7.90
C PRO A 145 21.41 -33.49 -6.59
N GLU A 146 22.04 -32.50 -5.96
CA GLU A 146 21.64 -31.98 -4.64
C GLU A 146 20.20 -31.44 -4.59
N ASN A 147 19.62 -31.02 -5.72
CA ASN A 147 18.27 -30.50 -5.79
C ASN A 147 17.18 -31.59 -5.87
N ILE A 148 17.55 -32.87 -6.02
CA ILE A 148 16.63 -34.01 -6.09
C ILE A 148 16.80 -34.86 -4.83
N ARG A 149 16.06 -34.49 -3.78
CA ARG A 149 16.22 -35.09 -2.43
C ARG A 149 15.08 -36.00 -2.01
N THR A 150 13.91 -35.86 -2.62
CA THR A 150 12.70 -36.60 -2.25
C THR A 150 12.23 -37.46 -3.42
N SER A 151 11.46 -38.51 -3.13
CA SER A 151 10.91 -39.41 -4.15
C SER A 151 10.01 -38.70 -5.16
N ILE A 152 9.26 -37.70 -4.71
CA ILE A 152 8.45 -36.81 -5.55
C ILE A 152 8.53 -35.38 -4.99
N SER A 153 8.54 -34.39 -5.86
CA SER A 153 8.49 -32.97 -5.49
C SER A 153 7.90 -32.13 -6.60
N TYR A 154 7.40 -30.94 -6.23
CA TYR A 154 6.92 -29.97 -7.20
C TYR A 154 8.07 -29.14 -7.76
N GLY A 155 8.14 -29.00 -9.09
CA GLY A 155 9.17 -28.21 -9.77
C GLY A 155 9.09 -26.70 -9.53
N ALA A 156 10.12 -25.97 -9.96
CA ALA A 156 10.28 -24.54 -9.71
C ALA A 156 9.11 -23.68 -10.24
N ASN A 157 8.55 -24.00 -11.41
CA ASN A 157 7.44 -23.24 -11.99
C ASN A 157 6.17 -23.31 -11.14
N ILE A 158 5.87 -24.48 -10.55
CA ILE A 158 4.72 -24.65 -9.65
C ILE A 158 4.94 -23.86 -8.37
N GLN A 159 6.14 -23.96 -7.77
CA GLN A 159 6.51 -23.20 -6.57
C GLN A 159 6.39 -21.68 -6.79
N ALA A 160 6.92 -21.18 -7.92
CA ALA A 160 6.86 -19.77 -8.28
C ALA A 160 5.41 -19.28 -8.52
N THR A 161 4.59 -20.10 -9.18
CA THR A 161 3.17 -19.80 -9.43
C THR A 161 2.39 -19.69 -8.11
N ILE A 162 2.60 -20.63 -7.19
CA ILE A 162 2.01 -20.60 -5.84
C ILE A 162 2.43 -19.32 -5.10
N ALA A 163 3.74 -19.01 -5.11
CA ALA A 163 4.26 -17.81 -4.45
C ALA A 163 3.65 -16.52 -5.00
N TYR A 164 3.52 -16.42 -6.33
CA TYR A 164 2.91 -15.29 -7.00
C TYR A 164 1.41 -15.14 -6.67
N MET A 165 0.65 -16.23 -6.76
CA MET A 165 -0.79 -16.23 -6.46
C MET A 165 -1.06 -15.82 -5.01
N HIS A 166 -0.29 -16.34 -4.07
CA HIS A 166 -0.46 -16.03 -2.65
C HIS A 166 -0.01 -14.62 -2.28
N THR A 167 1.15 -14.19 -2.77
CA THR A 167 1.81 -12.96 -2.32
C THR A 167 1.38 -11.73 -3.09
N ARG A 168 1.10 -11.87 -4.40
CA ARG A 168 0.72 -10.74 -5.27
C ARG A 168 -0.76 -10.71 -5.61
N GLN A 169 -1.35 -11.86 -5.92
CA GLN A 169 -2.77 -11.96 -6.28
C GLN A 169 -3.68 -12.16 -5.06
N TYR A 170 -3.09 -12.43 -3.89
CA TYR A 170 -3.78 -12.58 -2.61
C TYR A 170 -4.82 -13.70 -2.59
N LEU A 171 -4.61 -14.77 -3.38
CA LEU A 171 -5.53 -15.91 -3.40
C LEU A 171 -5.47 -16.69 -2.06
N PRO A 172 -6.62 -17.02 -1.45
CA PRO A 172 -6.69 -17.96 -0.34
C PRO A 172 -6.24 -19.37 -0.74
N PHE A 173 -5.81 -20.18 0.24
CA PHE A 173 -5.26 -21.52 0.01
C PHE A 173 -6.23 -22.46 -0.70
N GLU A 174 -7.49 -22.49 -0.27
CA GLU A 174 -8.54 -23.30 -0.89
C GLU A 174 -8.72 -22.97 -2.38
N ARG A 175 -8.79 -21.69 -2.72
CA ARG A 175 -8.90 -21.23 -4.12
C ARG A 175 -7.68 -21.54 -4.97
N MET A 176 -6.48 -21.54 -4.37
CA MET A 176 -5.29 -22.01 -5.08
C MET A 176 -5.35 -23.52 -5.33
N SER A 177 -5.78 -24.31 -4.35
CA SER A 177 -6.00 -25.76 -4.53
C SER A 177 -7.03 -26.05 -5.62
N GLU A 178 -8.15 -25.33 -5.65
CA GLU A 178 -9.16 -25.39 -6.72
C GLU A 178 -8.54 -25.06 -8.08
N PHE A 179 -7.81 -23.94 -8.19
CA PHE A 179 -7.16 -23.55 -9.44
C PHE A 179 -6.22 -24.64 -9.97
N PHE A 180 -5.34 -25.18 -9.13
CA PHE A 180 -4.40 -26.22 -9.57
C PHE A 180 -5.12 -27.52 -9.95
N LYS A 181 -6.20 -27.88 -9.26
CA LYS A 181 -7.00 -29.06 -9.59
C LYS A 181 -7.74 -28.88 -10.92
N ASP A 182 -8.50 -27.79 -11.04
CA ASP A 182 -9.51 -27.63 -12.09
C ASP A 182 -8.93 -27.04 -13.38
N VAL A 183 -7.89 -26.20 -13.28
CA VAL A 183 -7.23 -25.57 -14.45
C VAL A 183 -5.95 -26.29 -14.83
N CYS A 184 -5.15 -26.69 -13.84
CA CYS A 184 -3.83 -27.29 -14.08
C CYS A 184 -3.81 -28.83 -14.01
N ASN A 185 -4.96 -29.49 -13.81
CA ASN A 185 -5.07 -30.94 -13.66
C ASN A 185 -4.09 -31.52 -12.62
N LEU A 186 -3.84 -30.75 -11.55
CA LEU A 186 -2.85 -31.05 -10.52
C LEU A 186 -3.46 -30.89 -9.12
N PRO A 187 -4.05 -31.94 -8.55
CA PRO A 187 -4.58 -31.89 -7.19
C PRO A 187 -3.46 -31.62 -6.17
N ILE A 188 -3.50 -30.46 -5.52
CA ILE A 188 -2.55 -30.06 -4.49
C ILE A 188 -3.28 -29.65 -3.21
N SER A 189 -2.83 -30.17 -2.07
CA SER A 189 -3.44 -29.85 -0.77
C SER A 189 -3.04 -28.46 -0.27
N GLN A 190 -3.89 -27.85 0.55
CA GLN A 190 -3.60 -26.57 1.21
C GLN A 190 -2.34 -26.65 2.10
N GLY A 191 -2.13 -27.79 2.77
CA GLY A 191 -0.94 -28.01 3.60
C GLY A 191 0.34 -28.04 2.77
N THR A 192 0.30 -28.68 1.60
CA THR A 192 1.42 -28.67 0.65
C THR A 192 1.72 -27.25 0.15
N ILE A 193 0.70 -26.48 -0.22
CA ILE A 193 0.86 -25.07 -0.60
C ILE A 193 1.56 -24.28 0.51
N CYS A 194 1.11 -24.44 1.76
CA CYS A 194 1.72 -23.77 2.92
C CYS A 194 3.22 -24.12 3.06
N ASN A 195 3.57 -25.41 2.98
CA ASN A 195 4.95 -25.86 3.07
C ASN A 195 5.83 -25.30 1.95
N LEU A 196 5.32 -25.26 0.71
CA LEU A 196 6.04 -24.68 -0.43
C LEU A 196 6.25 -23.17 -0.26
N LEU A 197 5.27 -22.45 0.27
CA LEU A 197 5.39 -21.02 0.58
C LEU A 197 6.43 -20.75 1.66
N ASN A 198 6.48 -21.58 2.71
CA ASN A 198 7.52 -21.47 3.74
C ASN A 198 8.92 -21.71 3.16
N GLY A 199 9.08 -22.73 2.32
CA GLY A 199 10.33 -22.97 1.61
C GLY A 199 10.72 -21.81 0.68
N PHE A 200 9.74 -21.19 0.01
CA PHE A 200 9.97 -20.01 -0.84
C PHE A 200 10.36 -18.78 -0.02
N ALA A 201 9.75 -18.57 1.15
CA ALA A 201 10.09 -17.49 2.07
C ALA A 201 11.56 -17.58 2.52
N LEU A 202 12.03 -18.79 2.89
CA LEU A 202 13.43 -19.01 3.23
C LEU A 202 14.38 -18.67 2.06
N LYS A 203 14.03 -19.09 0.84
CA LYS A 203 14.81 -18.77 -0.37
C LYS A 203 14.81 -17.27 -0.69
N ALA A 204 13.73 -16.56 -0.35
CA ALA A 204 13.59 -15.12 -0.58
C ALA A 204 14.26 -14.26 0.51
N GLN A 205 14.66 -14.85 1.64
CA GLN A 205 15.24 -14.12 2.77
C GLN A 205 16.44 -13.22 2.39
N PRO A 206 17.43 -13.67 1.58
CA PRO A 206 18.53 -12.79 1.19
C PRO A 206 18.08 -11.55 0.39
N ALA A 207 17.04 -11.70 -0.44
CA ALA A 207 16.47 -10.58 -1.18
C ALA A 207 15.68 -9.63 -0.24
N TYR A 208 14.97 -10.18 0.73
CA TYR A 208 14.27 -9.42 1.76
C TYR A 208 15.23 -8.60 2.63
N ASP A 209 16.35 -9.18 3.05
CA ASP A 209 17.40 -8.51 3.81
C ASP A 209 18.11 -7.43 2.97
N LEU A 210 18.34 -7.70 1.68
CA LEU A 210 18.88 -6.71 0.75
C LEU A 210 17.94 -5.50 0.60
N ILE A 211 16.62 -5.71 0.56
CA ILE A 211 15.63 -4.63 0.53
C ILE A 211 15.72 -3.79 1.81
N ALA A 212 15.81 -4.43 2.98
CA ALA A 212 15.99 -3.73 4.25
C ALA A 212 17.26 -2.85 4.23
N LYS A 213 18.38 -3.42 3.78
CA LYS A 213 19.67 -2.71 3.64
C LYS A 213 19.58 -1.56 2.64
N LYS A 214 18.84 -1.72 1.54
CA LYS A 214 18.62 -0.64 0.57
C LYS A 214 17.85 0.51 1.21
N VAL A 215 16.73 0.23 1.88
CA VAL A 215 15.94 1.24 2.58
C VAL A 215 16.76 1.96 3.66
N TRP A 216 17.59 1.22 4.40
CA TRP A 216 18.47 1.79 5.42
C TRP A 216 19.48 2.82 4.89
N ASN A 217 19.99 2.60 3.67
CA ASN A 217 21.00 3.48 3.05
C ASN A 217 20.40 4.69 2.28
N GLU A 218 19.07 4.84 2.27
CA GLU A 218 18.40 5.88 1.49
C GLU A 218 18.41 7.24 2.21
N LYS A 219 18.43 8.32 1.42
CA LYS A 219 18.41 9.69 1.96
C LYS A 219 17.01 10.17 2.34
N VAL A 220 15.98 9.48 1.87
CA VAL A 220 14.58 9.76 2.17
C VAL A 220 13.87 8.43 2.38
N VAL A 221 13.28 8.26 3.55
CA VAL A 221 12.55 7.05 3.92
C VAL A 221 11.16 7.44 4.36
N GLY A 222 10.14 6.87 3.72
CA GLY A 222 8.77 6.96 4.23
C GLY A 222 8.45 5.78 5.14
N THR A 223 7.67 6.01 6.19
CA THR A 223 7.24 4.97 7.12
C THR A 223 5.75 5.08 7.43
N ASP A 224 5.08 3.94 7.55
CA ASP A 224 3.66 3.86 7.94
C ASP A 224 3.38 2.51 8.60
N GLU A 225 2.25 2.41 9.31
CA GLU A 225 1.85 1.19 9.97
C GLU A 225 0.34 0.93 9.85
N THR A 226 -0.02 -0.35 9.77
CA THR A 226 -1.42 -0.75 9.65
C THR A 226 -1.75 -1.89 10.58
N GLY A 227 -2.80 -1.70 11.37
CA GLY A 227 -3.27 -2.73 12.31
C GLY A 227 -3.96 -3.88 11.57
N ILE A 228 -3.63 -5.12 11.89
CA ILE A 228 -4.22 -6.33 11.34
C ILE A 228 -4.72 -7.26 12.45
N LYS A 229 -5.50 -8.27 12.07
CA LYS A 229 -5.91 -9.36 12.97
C LYS A 229 -5.15 -10.63 12.61
N VAL A 230 -4.47 -11.22 13.60
CA VAL A 230 -3.88 -12.56 13.51
C VAL A 230 -4.49 -13.40 14.63
N ASN A 231 -5.12 -14.52 14.29
CA ASN A 231 -5.83 -15.37 15.26
C ASN A 231 -6.74 -14.56 16.21
N GLY A 232 -7.50 -13.60 15.65
CA GLY A 232 -8.40 -12.71 16.40
C GLY A 232 -7.72 -11.56 17.16
N LYS A 233 -6.39 -11.58 17.35
CA LYS A 233 -5.64 -10.57 18.11
C LYS A 233 -5.14 -9.43 17.21
N ASN A 234 -5.14 -8.21 17.75
CA ASN A 234 -4.61 -7.04 17.06
C ASN A 234 -3.08 -7.10 17.02
N ASN A 235 -2.54 -6.94 15.81
CA ASN A 235 -1.11 -6.86 15.52
C ASN A 235 -0.89 -5.77 14.47
N TRP A 236 0.35 -5.53 14.05
CA TRP A 236 0.68 -4.48 13.09
C TRP A 236 1.59 -5.00 12.00
N PHE A 237 1.36 -4.52 10.79
CA PHE A 237 2.43 -4.46 9.81
C PHE A 237 3.01 -3.06 9.83
N TRP A 238 4.33 -2.98 9.68
CA TRP A 238 5.08 -1.74 9.51
C TRP A 238 5.66 -1.73 8.10
N THR A 239 5.76 -0.56 7.49
CA THR A 239 6.48 -0.40 6.24
C THR A 239 7.52 0.70 6.35
N TRP A 240 8.68 0.46 5.74
CA TRP A 240 9.65 1.49 5.42
C TRP A 240 9.93 1.41 3.93
N GLN A 241 9.89 2.54 3.25
CA GLN A 241 10.03 2.56 1.80
C GLN A 241 10.88 3.73 1.29
N SER A 242 11.51 3.48 0.16
CA SER A 242 12.16 4.48 -0.69
C SER A 242 11.58 4.41 -2.10
N LYS A 243 12.13 5.21 -3.02
CA LYS A 243 11.70 5.25 -4.43
C LYS A 243 11.65 3.86 -5.09
N LEU A 244 12.56 2.96 -4.73
CA LEU A 244 12.74 1.65 -5.39
C LEU A 244 12.53 0.45 -4.48
N SER A 245 12.44 0.66 -3.16
CA SER A 245 12.44 -0.43 -2.18
C SER A 245 11.28 -0.28 -1.21
N THR A 246 10.59 -1.39 -0.91
CA THR A 246 9.53 -1.43 0.09
C THR A 246 9.78 -2.60 1.03
N PHE A 247 10.09 -2.29 2.28
CA PHE A 247 10.28 -3.24 3.36
C PHE A 247 9.01 -3.29 4.21
N VAL A 248 8.49 -4.49 4.49
CA VAL A 248 7.24 -4.68 5.25
C VAL A 248 7.41 -5.76 6.29
N VAL A 249 7.19 -5.43 7.56
CA VAL A 249 7.46 -6.32 8.70
C VAL A 249 6.21 -6.54 9.53
N PHE A 250 5.97 -7.78 9.94
CA PHE A 250 4.97 -8.11 10.95
C PHE A 250 5.49 -7.82 12.36
N SER A 251 4.68 -7.19 13.20
CA SER A 251 5.00 -6.92 14.61
C SER A 251 3.78 -7.07 15.51
N LYS A 252 4.04 -7.51 16.75
CA LYS A 252 3.05 -7.52 17.84
C LYS A 252 2.98 -6.16 18.57
N ASN A 253 3.69 -5.14 18.09
CA ASN A 253 3.83 -3.84 18.76
C ASN A 253 3.65 -2.68 17.74
N ARG A 254 3.05 -1.56 18.18
CA ARG A 254 2.87 -0.31 17.40
C ARG A 254 3.72 0.86 17.93
N GLY A 255 4.88 0.54 18.47
CA GLY A 255 5.80 1.47 19.09
C GLY A 255 7.25 1.16 18.79
N ILE A 256 8.11 1.86 19.55
CA ILE A 256 9.55 2.02 19.30
C ILE A 256 10.29 0.68 19.21
N ALA A 257 9.89 -0.30 20.02
CA ALA A 257 10.49 -1.64 20.00
C ALA A 257 10.53 -2.27 18.59
N THR A 258 9.53 -1.99 17.73
CA THR A 258 9.53 -2.50 16.35
C THR A 258 10.59 -1.81 15.49
N ILE A 259 10.79 -0.51 15.69
CA ILE A 259 11.82 0.28 15.00
C ILE A 259 13.19 -0.23 15.45
N GLU A 260 13.44 -0.35 16.75
CA GLU A 260 14.72 -0.82 17.31
C GLU A 260 15.08 -2.24 16.85
N THR A 261 14.10 -3.14 16.74
CA THR A 261 14.33 -4.51 16.28
C THR A 261 14.79 -4.57 14.81
N ASN A 262 14.25 -3.69 13.95
CA ASN A 262 14.49 -3.76 12.50
C ASN A 262 15.60 -2.80 12.04
N PHE A 263 15.70 -1.63 12.67
CA PHE A 263 16.67 -0.58 12.37
C PHE A 263 17.19 0.01 13.69
N PRO A 264 18.04 -0.73 14.44
CA PRO A 264 18.54 -0.30 15.75
C PRO A 264 19.31 1.02 15.71
N GLN A 265 19.97 1.32 14.59
CA GLN A 265 20.68 2.58 14.37
C GLN A 265 19.80 3.67 13.73
N GLY A 266 18.50 3.39 13.52
CA GLY A 266 17.59 4.26 12.78
C GLY A 266 18.06 4.52 11.34
N PHE A 267 17.77 5.72 10.84
CA PHE A 267 18.09 6.23 9.51
C PHE A 267 18.86 7.56 9.62
N GLN A 268 20.02 7.56 10.30
CA GLN A 268 20.78 8.77 10.69
C GLN A 268 21.02 9.77 9.55
N ASN A 269 21.18 9.28 8.31
CA ASN A 269 21.43 10.12 7.13
C ASN A 269 20.18 10.48 6.31
N ALA A 270 19.01 10.03 6.74
CA ALA A 270 17.77 10.15 6.00
C ALA A 270 16.79 11.16 6.61
N VAL A 271 15.96 11.74 5.75
CA VAL A 271 14.73 12.41 6.17
C VAL A 271 13.62 11.38 6.29
N LEU A 272 13.01 11.27 7.48
CA LEU A 272 11.93 10.33 7.75
C LEU A 272 10.56 10.98 7.50
N VAL A 273 9.80 10.48 6.53
CA VAL A 273 8.47 10.98 6.15
C VAL A 273 7.38 10.14 6.82
N HIS A 274 6.51 10.74 7.63
CA HIS A 274 5.47 9.99 8.36
C HIS A 274 4.25 10.84 8.74
N ASP A 275 3.21 10.21 9.28
CA ASP A 275 1.90 10.79 9.61
C ASP A 275 1.81 11.51 10.97
N CYS A 276 2.95 11.86 11.57
CA CYS A 276 3.04 12.43 12.93
C CYS A 276 2.66 11.46 14.07
N TRP A 277 2.68 10.12 13.87
CA TRP A 277 2.61 9.19 15.00
C TRP A 277 3.84 9.32 15.93
N THR A 278 3.60 9.38 17.24
CA THR A 278 4.63 9.72 18.24
C THR A 278 5.84 8.81 18.20
N SER A 279 5.64 7.51 17.96
CA SER A 279 6.75 6.53 17.96
C SER A 279 7.79 6.80 16.88
N HIS A 280 7.41 7.39 15.74
CA HIS A 280 8.35 7.68 14.66
C HIS A 280 9.37 8.76 15.05
N PHE A 281 9.03 9.69 15.96
CA PHE A 281 9.95 10.72 16.45
C PHE A 281 11.09 10.18 17.33
N HIS A 282 11.01 8.93 17.78
CA HIS A 282 12.11 8.29 18.51
C HIS A 282 13.12 7.60 17.56
N THR A 283 12.86 7.60 16.26
CA THR A 283 13.78 7.07 15.26
C THR A 283 14.94 8.04 15.10
N GLN A 284 16.18 7.57 15.32
CA GLN A 284 17.37 8.35 14.99
C GLN A 284 17.38 8.62 13.49
N CYS A 285 17.29 9.88 13.08
CA CYS A 285 17.32 10.28 11.68
C CYS A 285 17.84 11.72 11.52
N LYS A 286 18.09 12.15 10.29
CA LYS A 286 18.61 13.50 10.02
C LYS A 286 17.60 14.58 10.43
N THR A 287 16.34 14.37 10.04
CA THR A 287 15.19 15.20 10.39
C THR A 287 13.91 14.50 9.94
N HIS A 288 12.75 15.04 10.30
CA HIS A 288 11.43 14.51 9.93
C HIS A 288 10.73 15.38 8.90
N GLN A 289 9.83 14.77 8.14
CA GLN A 289 8.81 15.45 7.35
C GLN A 289 7.43 14.91 7.75
N LEU A 290 6.55 15.80 8.20
CA LEU A 290 5.16 15.45 8.49
C LEU A 290 4.35 15.34 7.20
N CYS A 291 3.48 14.35 7.10
CA CYS A 291 2.62 14.17 5.94
C CYS A 291 1.61 15.34 5.83
N ILE A 292 1.82 16.23 4.86
CA ILE A 292 0.95 17.39 4.62
C ILE A 292 -0.48 16.96 4.30
N ALA A 293 -0.67 15.83 3.60
CA ALA A 293 -2.00 15.29 3.30
C ALA A 293 -2.79 14.88 4.57
N HIS A 294 -2.10 14.46 5.64
CA HIS A 294 -2.76 14.21 6.94
C HIS A 294 -3.13 15.51 7.65
N LEU A 295 -2.22 16.48 7.66
CA LEU A 295 -2.47 17.79 8.26
C LEU A 295 -3.63 18.51 7.57
N LEU A 296 -3.68 18.52 6.25
CA LEU A 296 -4.76 19.12 5.46
C LEU A 296 -6.12 18.48 5.77
N ARG A 297 -6.21 17.14 5.86
CA ARG A 297 -7.46 16.46 6.21
C ARG A 297 -7.96 16.88 7.59
N GLU A 298 -7.07 16.98 8.57
CA GLU A 298 -7.43 17.41 9.92
C GLU A 298 -7.82 18.89 9.96
N LEU A 299 -7.12 19.76 9.24
CA LEU A 299 -7.46 21.18 9.11
C LEU A 299 -8.84 21.39 8.45
N ILE A 300 -9.19 20.60 7.43
CA ILE A 300 -10.53 20.63 6.82
C ILE A 300 -11.60 20.28 7.86
N PHE A 301 -11.39 19.25 8.68
CA PHE A 301 -12.32 18.92 9.77
C PHE A 301 -12.43 20.07 10.78
N LEU A 302 -11.30 20.64 11.20
CA LEU A 302 -11.27 21.73 12.18
C LEU A 302 -11.96 23.00 11.65
N GLU A 303 -11.76 23.34 10.38
CA GLU A 303 -12.47 24.45 9.72
C GLU A 303 -13.97 24.18 9.64
N GLN A 304 -14.39 22.97 9.26
CA GLN A 304 -15.81 22.62 9.17
C GLN A 304 -16.52 22.69 10.52
N ARG A 305 -15.90 22.14 11.56
CA ARG A 305 -16.43 21.98 12.92
C ARG A 305 -16.39 23.25 13.75
N PHE A 306 -15.34 24.05 13.63
CA PHE A 306 -15.13 25.24 14.49
C PHE A 306 -15.25 26.56 13.74
N LYS A 307 -15.47 26.54 12.41
CA LYS A 307 -15.46 27.73 11.54
C LYS A 307 -14.20 28.59 11.74
N SER A 308 -13.09 27.92 12.04
CA SER A 308 -11.85 28.58 12.47
C SER A 308 -11.13 29.24 11.30
N ASN A 309 -11.00 30.56 11.35
CA ASN A 309 -10.16 31.32 10.41
C ASN A 309 -8.69 30.90 10.50
N TRP A 310 -8.20 30.54 11.69
CA TRP A 310 -6.86 30.01 11.86
C TRP A 310 -6.67 28.71 11.06
N ALA A 311 -7.62 27.76 11.15
CA ALA A 311 -7.53 26.52 10.40
C ALA A 311 -7.59 26.75 8.88
N LYS A 312 -8.43 27.70 8.43
CA LYS A 312 -8.51 28.13 7.04
C LYS A 312 -7.20 28.74 6.54
N ASN A 313 -6.58 29.63 7.32
CA ASN A 313 -5.32 30.29 6.97
C ASN A 313 -4.15 29.30 6.96
N PHE A 314 -4.06 28.42 7.96
CA PHE A 314 -3.05 27.36 7.99
C PHE A 314 -3.19 26.43 6.77
N LYS A 315 -4.42 26.02 6.45
CA LYS A 315 -4.70 25.21 5.26
C LYS A 315 -4.26 25.92 3.97
N GLY A 316 -4.54 27.22 3.83
CA GLY A 316 -4.09 28.05 2.72
C GLY A 316 -2.56 28.04 2.59
N LEU A 317 -1.86 28.29 3.69
CA LEU A 317 -0.39 28.26 3.75
C LEU A 317 0.18 26.92 3.28
N LEU A 318 -0.41 25.79 3.67
CA LEU A 318 0.05 24.47 3.20
C LEU A 318 -0.20 24.27 1.70
N TYR A 319 -1.28 24.83 1.14
CA TYR A 319 -1.48 24.82 -0.31
C TYR A 319 -0.44 25.68 -1.04
N ASP A 320 -0.09 26.85 -0.51
CA ASP A 320 0.97 27.69 -1.07
C ASP A 320 2.33 26.97 -1.05
N ALA A 321 2.64 26.27 0.05
CA ALA A 321 3.83 25.44 0.17
C ALA A 321 3.85 24.28 -0.85
N LEU A 322 2.71 23.62 -1.07
CA LEU A 322 2.60 22.56 -2.08
C LEU A 322 2.75 23.10 -3.51
N LYS A 323 2.17 24.27 -3.79
CA LYS A 323 2.32 24.95 -5.08
C LYS A 323 3.78 25.31 -5.34
N LEU A 324 4.44 25.93 -4.36
CA LEU A 324 5.86 26.25 -4.45
C LEU A 324 6.70 25.00 -4.73
N LYS A 325 6.45 23.88 -4.05
CA LYS A 325 7.15 22.61 -4.33
C LYS A 325 6.98 22.13 -5.77
N GLY A 326 5.82 22.35 -6.37
CA GLY A 326 5.56 22.01 -7.77
C GLY A 326 6.30 22.91 -8.77
N ASP A 327 6.50 24.18 -8.41
CA ASP A 327 7.15 25.19 -9.25
C ASP A 327 8.70 25.16 -9.15
N LEU A 328 9.24 24.56 -8.09
CA LEU A 328 10.68 24.45 -7.86
C LEU A 328 11.30 23.30 -8.67
N ASN A 329 12.38 23.59 -9.39
CA ASN A 329 13.30 22.59 -9.97
C ASN A 329 14.53 22.39 -9.06
N GLN A 330 15.36 21.37 -9.35
CA GLN A 330 16.50 21.03 -8.49
C GLN A 330 17.52 22.17 -8.33
N GLU A 331 17.68 23.01 -9.35
CA GLU A 331 18.59 24.17 -9.35
C GLU A 331 18.08 25.29 -8.44
N LYS A 332 16.78 25.63 -8.53
CA LYS A 332 16.12 26.66 -7.72
C LYS A 332 15.98 26.31 -6.23
N TYR A 333 16.32 25.08 -5.84
CA TYR A 333 16.34 24.67 -4.44
C TYR A 333 17.55 25.22 -3.66
N GLN A 334 18.61 25.61 -4.37
CA GLN A 334 19.86 26.07 -3.75
C GLN A 334 19.89 27.58 -3.49
N ASP A 335 19.02 28.36 -4.14
CA ASP A 335 18.91 29.80 -3.92
C ASP A 335 17.99 30.14 -2.72
N PRO A 336 18.25 31.25 -2.00
CA PRO A 336 17.29 31.84 -1.09
C PRO A 336 16.00 32.15 -1.85
N HIS A 337 14.95 31.38 -1.58
CA HIS A 337 13.68 31.56 -2.27
C HIS A 337 12.77 32.43 -1.40
N THR A 338 12.57 33.69 -1.79
CA THR A 338 11.77 34.66 -1.03
C THR A 338 10.38 34.11 -0.66
N GLU A 339 9.73 33.33 -1.54
CA GLU A 339 8.45 32.70 -1.21
C GLU A 339 8.55 31.62 -0.13
N ARG A 340 9.65 30.85 -0.07
CA ARG A 340 9.87 29.87 1.01
C ARG A 340 9.97 30.59 2.35
N ASP A 341 10.70 31.70 2.39
CA ASP A 341 10.89 32.49 3.60
C ASP A 341 9.57 33.16 4.04
N ARG A 342 8.77 33.68 3.09
CA ARG A 342 7.42 34.18 3.35
C ARG A 342 6.51 33.10 3.96
N ILE A 343 6.52 31.89 3.41
CA ILE A 343 5.73 30.77 3.93
C ILE A 343 6.20 30.38 5.34
N LYS A 344 7.51 30.36 5.58
CA LYS A 344 8.08 30.08 6.90
C LYS A 344 7.63 31.12 7.93
N ILE A 345 7.76 32.41 7.62
CA ILE A 345 7.34 33.51 8.50
C ILE A 345 5.84 33.45 8.77
N ALA A 346 5.02 33.22 7.73
CA ALA A 346 3.57 33.09 7.89
C ALA A 346 3.20 31.90 8.79
N LEU A 347 3.95 30.80 8.73
CA LEU A 347 3.76 29.65 9.62
C LEU A 347 4.09 30.02 11.06
N GLU A 348 5.20 30.71 11.29
CA GLU A 348 5.61 31.18 12.63
C GLU A 348 4.55 32.10 13.24
N ILE A 349 4.07 33.10 12.49
CA ILE A 349 2.99 34.00 12.92
C ILE A 349 1.73 33.22 13.28
N LEU A 350 1.33 32.24 12.47
CA LEU A 350 0.15 31.41 12.79
C LEU A 350 0.34 30.60 14.07
N LEU A 351 1.55 30.12 14.35
CA LEU A 351 1.85 29.30 15.53
C LEU A 351 2.03 30.11 16.82
N GLU A 352 2.33 31.41 16.71
CA GLU A 352 2.45 32.31 17.87
C GLU A 352 1.09 32.81 18.38
N ASN A 353 0.08 32.87 17.50
CA ASN A 353 -1.23 33.37 17.85
C ASN A 353 -2.02 32.40 18.75
N PRO A 354 -2.39 32.80 19.99
CA PRO A 354 -3.14 31.94 20.88
C PRO A 354 -4.56 31.70 20.34
N LEU A 355 -5.06 30.48 20.55
CA LEU A 355 -6.41 30.07 20.11
C LEU A 355 -7.40 30.07 21.27
N PRO A 356 -8.71 30.28 20.99
CA PRO A 356 -9.75 30.27 22.03
C PRO A 356 -9.72 29.02 22.90
N GLU A 357 -9.86 29.20 24.22
CA GLU A 357 -9.70 28.11 25.19
C GLU A 357 -10.78 27.02 25.10
N ASN A 358 -11.96 27.40 24.61
CA ASN A 358 -13.12 26.52 24.49
C ASN A 358 -13.01 25.48 23.36
N GLN A 359 -12.01 25.57 22.46
CA GLN A 359 -11.86 24.66 21.32
C GLN A 359 -10.76 23.61 21.53
N LYS A 360 -11.00 22.64 22.42
CA LYS A 360 -10.01 21.63 22.85
C LYS A 360 -9.28 20.91 21.70
N LYS A 361 -10.01 20.46 20.67
CA LYS A 361 -9.42 19.73 19.52
C LYS A 361 -8.54 20.62 18.65
N LEU A 362 -9.00 21.84 18.37
CA LEU A 362 -8.23 22.82 17.63
C LEU A 362 -6.93 23.17 18.39
N ARG A 363 -7.04 23.40 19.71
CA ARG A 363 -5.88 23.68 20.56
C ARG A 363 -4.90 22.50 20.64
N ALA A 364 -5.40 21.27 20.67
CA ALA A 364 -4.55 20.08 20.64
C ALA A 364 -3.76 19.98 19.32
N PHE A 365 -4.42 20.22 18.18
CA PHE A 365 -3.75 20.30 16.88
C PHE A 365 -2.70 21.43 16.86
N HIS A 366 -3.07 22.62 17.32
CA HIS A 366 -2.18 23.78 17.39
C HIS A 366 -0.92 23.50 18.21
N LYS A 367 -1.08 23.00 19.44
CA LYS A 367 0.04 22.62 20.31
C LYS A 367 0.95 21.57 19.67
N ARG A 368 0.37 20.60 18.94
CA ARG A 368 1.14 19.60 18.19
C ARG A 368 1.94 20.23 17.06
N MET A 369 1.37 21.20 16.34
CA MET A 369 2.09 21.92 15.29
C MET A 369 3.20 22.82 15.84
N ILE A 370 2.99 23.48 16.99
CA ILE A 370 4.06 24.22 17.70
C ILE A 370 5.21 23.26 18.05
N LYS A 371 4.88 22.12 18.68
CA LYS A 371 5.88 21.12 19.11
C LYS A 371 6.74 20.58 17.96
N HIS A 372 6.15 20.44 16.77
CA HIS A 372 6.78 19.80 15.62
C HIS A 372 6.96 20.76 14.43
N LYS A 373 7.04 22.07 14.68
CA LYS A 373 7.03 23.13 13.65
C LYS A 373 8.14 22.97 12.61
N GLU A 374 9.30 22.51 13.05
CA GLU A 374 10.50 22.33 12.22
C GLU A 374 10.33 21.23 11.16
N TYR A 375 9.35 20.32 11.35
CA TYR A 375 9.13 19.17 10.48
C TYR A 375 7.99 19.36 9.47
N ILE A 376 7.32 20.52 9.49
CA ILE A 376 6.17 20.80 8.61
C ILE A 376 6.66 21.09 7.19
N LEU A 377 7.69 21.93 7.05
CA LEU A 377 8.16 22.46 5.76
C LEU A 377 9.46 21.83 5.26
N THR A 378 9.94 20.74 5.87
CA THR A 378 11.20 20.05 5.50
C THR A 378 11.35 19.78 4.00
N PHE A 379 10.25 19.47 3.31
CA PHE A 379 10.17 19.22 1.87
C PHE A 379 10.53 20.44 0.99
N LEU A 380 10.45 21.66 1.53
CA LEU A 380 10.89 22.90 0.88
C LEU A 380 12.39 23.16 1.05
N TYR A 381 13.07 22.42 1.93
CA TYR A 381 14.52 22.50 2.16
C TYR A 381 15.28 21.32 1.56
N HIS A 382 14.59 20.23 1.22
CA HIS A 382 15.18 19.04 0.63
C HIS A 382 14.43 18.62 -0.65
N PHE A 383 15.08 18.80 -1.80
CA PHE A 383 14.46 18.56 -3.12
C PHE A 383 13.83 17.17 -3.27
N HIS A 384 14.52 16.12 -2.82
CA HIS A 384 14.04 14.74 -2.95
C HIS A 384 13.00 14.32 -1.90
N VAL A 385 12.72 15.17 -0.90
CA VAL A 385 11.73 14.87 0.14
C VAL A 385 10.33 15.20 -0.39
N PRO A 386 9.40 14.23 -0.41
CA PRO A 386 8.01 14.49 -0.75
C PRO A 386 7.29 15.22 0.39
N ALA A 387 6.25 15.99 0.07
CA ALA A 387 5.42 16.66 1.07
C ALA A 387 4.46 15.69 1.80
N ASP A 388 4.25 14.49 1.26
CA ASP A 388 3.32 13.52 1.81
C ASP A 388 3.92 12.11 1.91
N ASN A 389 3.25 11.28 2.69
CA ASN A 389 3.61 9.89 2.95
C ASN A 389 2.77 8.89 2.11
N ASN A 390 2.13 9.34 1.02
CA ASN A 390 1.18 8.50 0.27
C ASN A 390 1.86 7.28 -0.36
N ALA A 391 3.17 7.31 -0.59
CA ALA A 391 3.94 6.16 -1.05
C ALA A 391 3.92 5.02 -0.01
N SER A 392 4.15 5.33 1.26
CA SER A 392 4.11 4.35 2.36
C SER A 392 2.69 3.83 2.61
N GLU A 393 1.68 4.71 2.58
CA GLU A 393 0.27 4.30 2.68
C GLU A 393 -0.11 3.31 1.55
N ARG A 394 0.36 3.57 0.31
CA ARG A 394 0.15 2.67 -0.83
C ARG A 394 0.91 1.36 -0.68
N ALA A 395 2.15 1.41 -0.22
CA ALA A 395 2.99 0.24 0.00
C ALA A 395 2.31 -0.75 0.98
N ILE A 396 1.82 -0.24 2.12
CA ILE A 396 1.20 -1.07 3.15
C ILE A 396 -0.24 -1.47 2.81
N ARG A 397 -0.90 -0.80 1.87
CA ARG A 397 -2.26 -1.13 1.42
C ARG A 397 -2.39 -2.55 0.88
N ASN A 398 -1.32 -3.12 0.32
CA ASN A 398 -1.29 -4.50 -0.15
C ASN A 398 -1.65 -5.51 0.95
N VAL A 399 -1.18 -5.27 2.18
CA VAL A 399 -1.55 -6.06 3.36
C VAL A 399 -3.04 -5.96 3.64
N LYS A 400 -3.61 -4.76 3.50
CA LYS A 400 -5.05 -4.53 3.69
C LYS A 400 -5.91 -5.17 2.63
N VAL A 401 -5.46 -5.19 1.38
CA VAL A 401 -6.15 -5.91 0.31
C VAL A 401 -6.18 -7.40 0.63
N LYS A 402 -5.04 -7.98 0.99
CA LYS A 402 -4.98 -9.39 1.42
C LYS A 402 -5.88 -9.69 2.60
N GLN A 403 -5.87 -8.83 3.63
CA GLN A 403 -6.77 -8.97 4.78
C GLN A 403 -8.24 -8.89 4.39
N LYS A 404 -8.63 -8.07 3.40
CA LYS A 404 -10.03 -8.00 2.94
C LYS A 404 -10.47 -9.28 2.25
N VAL A 405 -9.58 -9.95 1.52
CA VAL A 405 -9.87 -11.22 0.84
C VAL A 405 -9.96 -12.37 1.87
N SER A 406 -9.03 -12.43 2.82
CA SER A 406 -8.94 -13.54 3.79
C SER A 406 -9.69 -13.30 5.11
N GLY A 407 -10.18 -12.08 5.37
CA GLY A 407 -10.76 -11.63 6.64
C GLY A 407 -9.73 -11.36 7.74
N GLN A 408 -8.90 -12.36 8.07
CA GLN A 408 -7.79 -12.25 9.02
C GLN A 408 -6.65 -13.20 8.65
N PHE A 409 -5.52 -13.05 9.33
CA PHE A 409 -4.38 -13.95 9.19
C PHE A 409 -4.39 -15.04 10.26
N LYS A 410 -3.73 -16.16 9.97
CA LYS A 410 -3.43 -17.23 10.92
C LYS A 410 -1.91 -17.42 11.01
N THR A 411 -1.45 -17.93 12.15
CA THR A 411 -0.06 -18.30 12.41
C THR A 411 0.27 -19.66 11.84
#